data_AF-F2IG93-F1
#
_entry.id   AF-F2IG93-F1
#
_cell.length_a   1.000
_cell.length_b   1.000
_cell.length_c   1.000
_cell.angle_alpha   90.00
_cell.angle_beta   90.00
_cell.angle_gamma   90.00
#
_symmetry.space_group_name_H-M   'P 1'
#
loop_
_entity.id
_entity.type
_entity.pdbx_description
1 polymer ?
#
loop_
_entity_poly.entity_id
_entity_poly.type
_entity_poly.pdbx_seq_one_letter_code
_entity_poly.pdbx_strand_id
1 'polypeptide(L)'
;MNNVIDIITEYANAYEKLENFQKNNNEIIPIGDQKTGVIGEFLGAYILKTIYPKAIIELSKNHSQKGFDISINDNKNLHYFQIKTISDYSETGISSKVHLHFKHKTITQKLNGLLIIFLKKNLLEGKYILLNEEEIEEFDGKRLNRNKLINNPKTKQFKYGENL
;
A
#
# COMPACT_ATOMS: atom_id res chain seq x y z
N MET A 1 0.47 -4.98 26.84
CA MET A 1 0.60 -5.44 25.44
C MET A 1 0.60 -4.19 24.59
N ASN A 2 1.67 -3.93 23.84
CA ASN A 2 1.67 -2.84 22.86
C ASN A 2 0.68 -3.21 21.76
N ASN A 3 -0.21 -2.30 21.40
CA ASN A 3 -1.07 -2.50 20.24
C ASN A 3 -0.26 -2.25 18.95
N VAL A 4 -0.83 -2.55 17.79
CA VAL A 4 -0.14 -2.39 16.49
C VAL A 4 0.24 -0.92 16.21
N ILE A 5 -0.55 0.04 16.70
CA ILE A 5 -0.30 1.48 16.54
C ILE A 5 0.92 1.92 17.34
N ASP A 6 1.06 1.42 18.57
CA ASP A 6 2.24 1.68 19.42
C ASP A 6 3.50 1.16 18.73
N ILE A 7 3.45 -0.06 18.17
CA ILE A 7 4.57 -0.70 17.47
C ILE A 7 4.93 0.09 16.20
N ILE A 8 3.95 0.53 15.41
CA ILE A 8 4.20 1.33 14.22
C ILE A 8 4.80 2.69 14.61
N THR A 9 4.36 3.29 15.72
CA THR A 9 4.89 4.56 16.22
C THR A 9 6.36 4.43 16.63
N GLU A 10 6.71 3.40 17.40
CA GLU A 10 8.10 3.11 17.75
C GLU A 10 8.96 2.86 16.50
N TYR A 11 8.41 2.12 15.54
CA TYR A 11 9.07 1.87 14.26
C TYR A 11 9.28 3.15 13.46
N ALA A 12 8.28 4.04 13.37
CA ALA A 12 8.39 5.32 12.67
C ALA A 12 9.52 6.17 13.24
N ASN A 13 9.65 6.23 14.57
CA ASN A 13 10.73 6.95 15.25
C ASN A 13 12.11 6.35 14.94
N ALA A 14 12.23 5.02 14.93
CA ALA A 14 13.48 4.35 14.58
C ALA A 14 13.83 4.55 13.10
N TYR A 15 12.82 4.45 12.23
CA TYR A 15 12.96 4.63 10.79
C TYR A 15 13.40 6.05 10.44
N GLU A 16 12.81 7.09 11.06
CA GLU A 16 13.24 8.48 10.86
C GLU A 16 14.71 8.69 11.23
N LYS A 17 15.16 8.14 12.36
CA LYS A 17 16.56 8.23 12.78
C LYS A 17 17.49 7.56 11.77
N LEU A 18 17.09 6.39 11.26
CA LEU A 18 17.86 5.65 10.28
C LEU A 18 17.92 6.39 8.93
N GLU A 19 16.81 6.92 8.46
CA GLU A 19 16.71 7.73 7.24
C GLU A 19 17.61 8.97 7.31
N ASN A 20 17.61 9.66 8.45
CA ASN A 20 18.49 10.82 8.66
C ASN A 20 19.97 10.41 8.70
N PHE A 21 20.29 9.25 9.26
CA PHE A 21 21.64 8.72 9.25
C PHE A 21 22.10 8.32 7.83
N GLN A 22 21.27 7.58 7.09
CA GLN A 22 21.53 7.12 5.71
C GLN A 22 21.82 8.29 4.77
N LYS A 23 21.10 9.40 4.88
CA LYS A 23 21.33 10.60 4.05
C LYS A 23 22.74 11.18 4.17
N ASN A 24 23.40 10.96 5.30
CA ASN A 24 24.74 11.46 5.57
C ASN A 24 25.82 10.37 5.52
N ASN A 25 25.44 9.09 5.41
CA ASN A 25 26.34 7.93 5.52
C ASN A 25 25.93 6.80 4.55
N ASN A 26 25.64 7.15 3.29
CA ASN A 26 25.07 6.22 2.31
C ASN A 26 26.07 5.15 1.84
N GLU A 27 27.35 5.31 2.18
CA GLU A 27 28.43 4.34 2.00
C GLU A 27 28.40 3.19 3.02
N ILE A 28 27.80 3.41 4.19
CA ILE A 28 27.68 2.41 5.27
C ILE A 28 26.36 1.65 5.16
N ILE A 29 25.29 2.37 4.82
CA ILE A 29 23.95 1.81 4.72
C ILE A 29 23.22 2.43 3.51
N PRO A 30 22.70 1.62 2.59
CA PRO A 30 22.06 2.13 1.39
C PRO A 30 20.79 2.91 1.73
N ILE A 31 20.54 4.01 1.01
CA ILE A 31 19.28 4.76 1.09
C ILE A 31 18.14 3.86 0.58
N GLY A 32 17.01 3.88 1.28
CA GLY A 32 15.82 3.19 0.78
C GLY A 32 14.73 2.97 1.81
N ASP A 33 13.52 2.90 1.28
CA ASP A 33 12.29 2.76 2.03
C ASP A 33 12.06 1.29 2.43
N GLN A 34 12.70 0.88 3.52
CA GLN A 34 12.59 -0.49 4.02
C GLN A 34 11.32 -0.64 4.85
N LYS A 35 10.53 -1.69 4.59
CA LYS A 35 9.33 -2.14 5.34
C LYS A 35 8.07 -1.28 5.34
N THR A 36 8.01 -0.14 4.65
CA THR A 36 6.74 0.60 4.48
C THR A 36 5.67 -0.17 3.70
N GLY A 37 6.07 -1.12 2.85
CA GLY A 37 5.14 -2.05 2.19
C GLY A 37 4.22 -2.76 3.18
N VAL A 38 4.79 -3.34 4.24
CA VAL A 38 4.03 -4.11 5.26
C VAL A 38 3.09 -3.21 6.06
N ILE A 39 3.52 -1.99 6.41
CA ILE A 39 2.66 -1.01 7.08
C ILE A 39 1.53 -0.59 6.15
N GLY A 40 1.83 -0.38 4.86
CA GLY A 40 0.81 -0.11 3.85
C GLY A 40 -0.19 -1.25 3.71
N GLU A 41 0.23 -2.51 3.71
CA GLU A 41 -0.69 -3.67 3.68
C GLU A 41 -1.61 -3.69 4.91
N PHE A 42 -1.08 -3.43 6.11
CA PHE A 42 -1.88 -3.29 7.33
C PHE A 42 -2.92 -2.16 7.22
N LEU A 43 -2.48 -0.96 6.84
CA LEU A 43 -3.36 0.19 6.65
C LEU A 43 -4.38 -0.05 5.54
N GLY A 44 -3.98 -0.77 4.49
CA GLY A 44 -4.85 -1.15 3.39
C GLY A 44 -5.97 -2.06 3.86
N ALA A 45 -5.66 -3.06 4.69
CA ALA A 45 -6.66 -3.92 5.31
C ALA A 45 -7.60 -3.12 6.22
N TYR A 46 -7.06 -2.18 7.01
CA TYR A 46 -7.87 -1.28 7.84
C TYR A 46 -8.83 -0.43 7.02
N ILE A 47 -8.33 0.26 5.98
CA ILE A 47 -9.14 1.09 5.06
C ILE A 47 -10.21 0.23 4.39
N LEU A 48 -9.85 -0.91 3.82
CA LEU A 48 -10.81 -1.80 3.15
C LEU A 48 -11.86 -2.34 4.13
N LYS A 49 -11.53 -2.55 5.42
CA LYS A 49 -12.51 -2.93 6.44
C LYS A 49 -13.55 -1.84 6.69
N THR A 50 -13.17 -0.57 6.61
CA THR A 50 -14.15 0.54 6.72
C THR A 50 -15.08 0.62 5.52
N ILE A 51 -14.59 0.28 4.32
CA ILE A 51 -15.37 0.30 3.08
C ILE A 51 -16.27 -0.94 2.98
N TYR A 52 -15.78 -2.11 3.41
CA TYR A 52 -16.47 -3.39 3.39
C TYR A 52 -16.66 -3.95 4.82
N PRO A 53 -17.48 -3.30 5.66
CA PRO A 53 -17.56 -3.60 7.11
C PRO A 53 -17.97 -5.05 7.40
N LYS A 54 -18.82 -5.64 6.55
CA LYS A 54 -19.33 -7.01 6.71
C LYS A 54 -18.48 -8.07 6.01
N ALA A 55 -17.45 -7.68 5.27
CA ALA A 55 -16.64 -8.63 4.53
C ALA A 55 -15.57 -9.27 5.43
N ILE A 56 -15.17 -10.48 5.04
CA ILE A 56 -13.97 -11.15 5.56
C ILE A 56 -12.79 -10.63 4.74
N ILE A 57 -11.75 -10.15 5.42
CA ILE A 57 -10.54 -9.59 4.82
C ILE A 57 -9.36 -10.48 5.19
N GLU A 58 -8.59 -10.88 4.19
CA GLU A 58 -7.40 -11.71 4.38
C GLU A 58 -6.19 -11.06 3.71
N LEU A 59 -5.10 -10.93 4.45
CA LEU A 59 -3.79 -10.58 3.90
C LEU A 59 -3.19 -11.80 3.20
N SER A 60 -2.54 -11.57 2.05
CA SER A 60 -1.80 -12.60 1.33
C SER A 60 -0.69 -13.17 2.23
N LYS A 61 -0.80 -14.45 2.58
CA LYS A 61 0.15 -15.13 3.49
C LYS A 61 1.43 -15.59 2.79
N ASN A 62 1.52 -15.43 1.47
CA ASN A 62 2.56 -16.05 0.68
C ASN A 62 3.21 -15.01 -0.24
N HIS A 63 4.46 -14.62 0.06
CA HIS A 63 5.26 -13.77 -0.83
C HIS A 63 5.48 -14.40 -2.23
N SER A 64 5.18 -15.70 -2.37
CA SER A 64 5.21 -16.44 -3.63
C SER A 64 3.94 -16.26 -4.48
N GLN A 65 2.82 -15.82 -3.90
CA GLN A 65 1.60 -15.46 -4.62
C GLN A 65 1.77 -14.06 -5.20
N LYS A 66 2.39 -14.01 -6.39
CA LYS A 66 2.62 -12.77 -7.12
C LYS A 66 1.28 -12.23 -7.60
N GLY A 67 0.84 -11.06 -7.12
CA GLY A 67 -0.17 -10.27 -7.84
C GLY A 67 -1.14 -9.45 -7.01
N PHE A 68 -1.54 -9.95 -5.84
CA PHE A 68 -2.45 -9.26 -4.92
C PHE A 68 -1.92 -9.35 -3.50
N ASP A 69 -2.32 -8.40 -2.66
CA ASP A 69 -1.89 -8.32 -1.26
C ASP A 69 -3.05 -8.56 -0.30
N ILE A 70 -4.30 -8.26 -0.70
CA ILE A 70 -5.50 -8.45 0.11
C ILE A 70 -6.61 -9.11 -0.71
N SER A 71 -7.30 -10.08 -0.12
CA SER A 71 -8.58 -10.57 -0.62
C SER A 71 -9.74 -10.14 0.29
N ILE A 72 -10.89 -9.87 -0.32
CA ILE A 72 -12.13 -9.49 0.36
C ILE A 72 -13.25 -10.43 -0.08
N ASN A 73 -13.89 -11.10 0.87
CA ASN A 73 -15.09 -11.89 0.62
C ASN A 73 -16.31 -11.18 1.23
N ASP A 74 -17.20 -10.68 0.37
CA ASP A 74 -18.42 -9.94 0.76
C ASP A 74 -19.68 -10.85 0.87
N ASN A 75 -19.48 -12.16 1.01
CA ASN A 75 -20.47 -13.25 0.94
C ASN A 75 -21.06 -13.53 -0.44
N LYS A 76 -20.75 -12.72 -1.46
CA LYS A 76 -21.20 -12.95 -2.84
C LYS A 76 -20.03 -13.21 -3.77
N ASN A 77 -18.99 -12.39 -3.66
CA ASN A 77 -17.85 -12.38 -4.53
C ASN A 77 -16.55 -12.35 -3.73
N LEU A 78 -15.52 -12.92 -4.33
CA LEU A 78 -14.15 -12.80 -3.85
C LEU A 78 -13.45 -11.73 -4.69
N HIS A 79 -13.01 -10.66 -4.03
CA HIS A 79 -12.32 -9.54 -4.65
C HIS A 79 -10.85 -9.56 -4.28
N TYR A 80 -9.98 -9.21 -5.22
CA TYR A 80 -8.54 -9.12 -5.02
C TYR A 80 -8.04 -7.69 -5.19
N PHE A 81 -7.31 -7.22 -4.19
CA PHE A 81 -6.72 -5.89 -4.16
C PHE A 81 -5.20 -6.01 -4.09
N GLN A 82 -4.54 -5.18 -4.89
CA GLN A 82 -3.12 -4.88 -4.71
C GLN A 82 -2.96 -3.59 -3.90
N ILE A 83 -1.99 -3.59 -2.99
CA ILE A 83 -1.60 -2.45 -2.18
C ILE A 83 -0.28 -1.90 -2.71
N LYS A 84 -0.22 -0.59 -2.93
CA LYS A 84 1.03 0.11 -3.27
C LYS A 84 1.27 1.22 -2.29
N THR A 85 2.46 1.21 -1.70
CA THR A 85 2.85 2.22 -0.72
C THR A 85 3.86 3.17 -1.32
N ILE A 86 3.69 4.47 -1.06
CA ILE A 86 4.68 5.50 -1.39
C ILE A 86 4.89 6.39 -0.16
N SER A 87 6.02 6.22 0.54
CA SER A 87 6.39 7.00 1.72
C SER A 87 6.90 8.39 1.39
N ASP A 88 6.73 9.34 2.32
CA ASP A 88 7.33 10.68 2.27
C ASP A 88 8.86 10.67 2.31
N TYR A 89 9.47 9.56 2.74
CA TYR A 89 10.91 9.36 2.62
C TYR A 89 11.35 8.93 1.21
N SER A 90 10.41 8.54 0.33
CA SER A 90 10.73 8.15 -1.05
C SER A 90 11.18 9.35 -1.87
N GLU A 91 12.48 9.38 -2.23
CA GLU A 91 13.05 10.44 -3.08
C GLU A 91 12.41 10.48 -4.47
N THR A 92 12.13 9.32 -5.04
CA THR A 92 11.55 9.23 -6.39
C THR A 92 10.04 9.39 -6.39
N GLY A 93 9.37 9.07 -5.27
CA GLY A 93 7.92 8.97 -5.20
C GLY A 93 7.33 7.95 -6.19
N ILE A 94 8.12 6.95 -6.58
CA ILE A 94 7.74 5.95 -7.58
C ILE A 94 7.56 4.58 -6.92
N SER A 95 6.43 3.92 -7.16
CA SER A 95 6.18 2.56 -6.70
C SER A 95 6.73 1.49 -7.67
N SER A 96 6.70 0.24 -7.22
CA SER A 96 6.84 -0.92 -8.11
C SER A 96 5.70 -0.98 -9.14
N LYS A 97 5.89 -1.76 -10.20
CA LYS A 97 4.89 -1.92 -11.27
C LYS A 97 3.59 -2.49 -10.72
N VAL A 98 2.48 -2.06 -11.31
CA VAL A 98 1.17 -2.68 -11.15
C VAL A 98 1.08 -3.85 -12.12
N HIS A 99 0.55 -4.98 -11.64
CA HIS A 99 0.29 -6.15 -12.46
C HIS A 99 -1.17 -6.55 -12.28
N LEU A 100 -1.99 -6.26 -13.28
CA LEU A 100 -3.44 -6.50 -13.18
C LEU A 100 -3.80 -7.97 -13.16
N HIS A 101 -3.03 -8.76 -13.89
CA HIS A 101 -3.26 -10.18 -14.02
C HIS A 101 -2.24 -10.95 -13.22
N PHE A 102 -2.71 -11.97 -12.52
CA PHE A 102 -1.88 -12.79 -11.68
C PHE A 102 -2.27 -14.26 -11.74
N LYS A 103 -1.28 -15.14 -11.54
CA LYS A 103 -1.53 -16.57 -11.44
C LYS A 103 -1.88 -16.92 -10.01
N HIS A 104 -3.05 -17.47 -9.80
CA HIS A 104 -3.46 -18.07 -8.54
C HIS A 104 -3.79 -19.53 -8.79
N LYS A 105 -2.98 -20.42 -8.21
CA LYS A 105 -2.98 -21.84 -8.56
C LYS A 105 -2.74 -22.03 -10.07
N THR A 106 -3.67 -22.65 -10.79
CA THR A 106 -3.60 -22.91 -12.23
C THR A 106 -4.35 -21.89 -13.08
N ILE A 107 -4.99 -20.89 -12.46
CA ILE A 107 -5.89 -19.96 -13.15
C ILE A 107 -5.30 -18.55 -13.11
N THR A 108 -5.42 -17.83 -14.22
CA THR A 108 -5.13 -16.39 -14.27
C THR A 108 -6.34 -15.64 -13.71
N GLN A 109 -6.12 -14.84 -12.68
CA GLN A 109 -7.11 -13.93 -12.11
C GLN A 109 -6.75 -12.49 -12.43
N LYS A 110 -7.75 -11.62 -12.38
CA LYS A 110 -7.61 -10.16 -12.54
C LYS A 110 -7.82 -9.50 -11.18
N LEU A 111 -7.11 -8.42 -10.91
CA LEU A 111 -7.36 -7.55 -9.75
C LEU A 111 -8.70 -6.85 -9.89
N ASN A 112 -9.42 -6.73 -8.77
CA ASN A 112 -10.67 -5.97 -8.69
C ASN A 112 -10.42 -4.52 -8.26
N GLY A 113 -9.26 -4.24 -7.66
CA GLY A 113 -8.86 -2.88 -7.35
C GLY A 113 -7.41 -2.72 -6.95
N LEU A 114 -7.00 -1.46 -6.88
CA LEU A 114 -5.67 -1.04 -6.46
C LEU A 114 -5.83 0.05 -5.40
N LEU A 115 -5.27 -0.19 -4.22
CA LEU A 115 -5.23 0.80 -3.15
C LEU A 115 -3.81 1.35 -3.05
N ILE A 116 -3.67 2.65 -3.30
CA ILE A 116 -2.39 3.35 -3.28
C ILE A 116 -2.37 4.20 -2.02
N ILE A 117 -1.42 3.93 -1.14
CA ILE A 117 -1.29 4.59 0.16
C ILE A 117 -0.06 5.49 0.14
N PHE A 118 -0.30 6.76 0.42
CA PHE A 118 0.73 7.77 0.65
C PHE A 118 0.95 7.88 2.15
N LEU A 119 2.09 7.36 2.63
CA LEU A 119 2.47 7.44 4.03
C LEU A 119 3.17 8.76 4.30
N LYS A 120 2.74 9.46 5.36
CA LYS A 120 3.57 10.49 5.97
C LYS A 120 4.66 9.88 6.82
N LYS A 121 5.59 10.73 7.29
CA LYS A 121 6.72 10.32 8.14
C LYS A 121 6.34 9.57 9.42
N ASN A 122 5.18 9.87 10.00
CA ASN A 122 4.67 9.17 11.19
C ASN A 122 4.05 7.79 10.88
N LEU A 123 3.95 7.42 9.60
CA LEU A 123 3.47 6.14 9.06
C LEU A 123 2.01 5.77 9.40
N LEU A 124 1.29 6.59 10.19
CA LEU A 124 -0.07 6.33 10.66
C LEU A 124 -1.11 7.29 10.08
N GLU A 125 -0.68 8.33 9.39
CA GLU A 125 -1.58 9.25 8.70
C GLU A 125 -1.13 9.49 7.26
N GLY A 126 -2.08 9.94 6.45
CA GLY A 126 -1.76 10.37 5.10
C GLY A 126 -2.96 10.39 4.19
N LYS A 127 -2.72 9.97 2.95
CA LYS A 127 -3.76 9.90 1.92
C LYS A 127 -3.77 8.55 1.24
N TYR A 128 -4.90 8.19 0.67
CA TYR A 128 -4.98 7.06 -0.23
C TYR A 128 -5.79 7.38 -1.48
N ILE A 129 -5.54 6.62 -2.55
CA ILE A 129 -6.37 6.54 -3.74
C ILE A 129 -6.83 5.08 -3.84
N LEU A 130 -8.14 4.89 -3.99
CA LEU A 130 -8.73 3.59 -4.31
C LEU A 130 -9.18 3.63 -5.76
N LEU A 131 -8.63 2.73 -6.57
CA LEU A 131 -9.03 2.54 -7.97
C LEU A 131 -9.77 1.22 -8.11
N ASN A 132 -10.89 1.25 -8.84
CA ASN A 132 -11.66 0.08 -9.21
C ASN A 132 -11.09 -0.63 -10.45
N GLU A 133 -11.71 -1.74 -10.84
CA GLU A 133 -11.26 -2.57 -11.98
C GLU A 133 -11.12 -1.81 -13.31
N GLU A 134 -12.01 -0.87 -13.62
CA GLU A 134 -11.94 -0.08 -14.86
C GLU A 134 -10.82 0.96 -14.80
N GLU A 135 -10.64 1.59 -13.63
CA GLU A 135 -9.63 2.62 -13.41
C GLU A 135 -8.21 2.05 -13.38
N ILE A 136 -8.02 0.81 -12.93
CA ILE A 136 -6.67 0.21 -12.85
C ILE A 136 -6.11 -0.21 -14.21
N GLU A 137 -6.95 -0.38 -15.24
CA GLU A 137 -6.52 -0.77 -16.59
C GLU A 137 -5.48 0.19 -17.17
N GLU A 138 -5.61 1.49 -16.91
CA GLU A 138 -4.65 2.48 -17.40
C GLU A 138 -3.27 2.36 -16.75
N PHE A 139 -3.12 1.59 -15.67
CA PHE A 139 -1.89 1.45 -14.90
C PHE A 139 -1.16 0.10 -15.11
N ASP A 140 -1.71 -0.84 -15.90
CA ASP A 140 -1.07 -2.16 -16.08
C ASP A 140 0.35 -2.05 -16.62
N GLY A 141 1.28 -2.77 -15.98
CA GLY A 141 2.70 -2.75 -16.32
C GLY A 141 3.43 -1.44 -16.04
N LYS A 142 2.74 -0.40 -15.57
CA LYS A 142 3.31 0.92 -15.29
C LYS A 142 3.75 1.00 -13.83
N ARG A 143 4.80 1.78 -13.59
CA ARG A 143 5.15 2.24 -12.24
C ARG A 143 4.29 3.44 -11.90
N LEU A 144 3.84 3.52 -10.65
CA LEU A 144 3.05 4.66 -10.19
C LEU A 144 3.98 5.78 -9.77
N ASN A 145 3.63 7.02 -10.10
CA ASN A 145 4.36 8.19 -9.65
C ASN A 145 3.41 9.07 -8.83
N ARG A 146 3.83 9.42 -7.61
CA ARG A 146 3.06 10.23 -6.66
C ARG A 146 2.51 11.51 -7.27
N ASN A 147 3.34 12.32 -7.92
CA ASN A 147 2.93 13.60 -8.47
C ASN A 147 1.94 13.43 -9.62
N LYS A 148 2.13 12.42 -10.48
CA LYS A 148 1.18 12.11 -11.55
C LYS A 148 -0.17 11.67 -11.00
N LEU A 149 -0.18 10.82 -9.98
CA LEU A 149 -1.42 10.36 -9.34
C LEU A 149 -2.15 11.51 -8.65
N ILE A 150 -1.47 12.28 -7.79
CA ILE A 150 -2.09 13.37 -7.04
C ILE A 150 -2.72 14.43 -7.95
N ASN A 151 -2.11 14.69 -9.11
CA ASN A 151 -2.60 15.68 -10.07
C ASN A 151 -3.51 15.07 -11.15
N ASN A 152 -3.78 13.76 -11.14
CA ASN A 152 -4.67 13.15 -12.12
C ASN A 152 -6.13 13.44 -11.74
N PRO A 153 -6.89 14.18 -12.58
CA PRO A 153 -8.27 14.56 -12.27
C PRO A 153 -9.23 13.37 -12.17
N LYS A 154 -8.85 12.20 -12.72
CA LYS A 154 -9.64 10.98 -12.62
C LYS A 154 -9.47 10.27 -11.27
N THR A 155 -8.45 10.61 -10.49
CA THR A 155 -8.19 9.94 -9.22
C THR A 155 -8.82 10.71 -8.07
N LYS A 156 -9.51 10.01 -7.18
CA LYS A 156 -10.04 10.59 -5.94
C LYS A 156 -9.12 10.28 -4.77
N GLN A 157 -8.72 11.33 -4.06
CA GLN A 157 -7.89 11.23 -2.86
C GLN A 157 -8.77 11.26 -1.60
N PHE A 158 -8.43 10.39 -0.66
CA PHE A 158 -9.05 10.31 0.65
C PHE A 158 -7.99 10.43 1.73
N LYS A 159 -8.38 10.82 2.95
CA LYS A 159 -7.50 10.86 4.11
C LYS A 159 -7.72 9.64 5.00
N TYR A 160 -6.68 9.25 5.74
CA TYR A 160 -6.75 8.28 6.84
C TYR A 160 -5.89 8.79 8.01
N GLY A 161 -6.09 8.21 9.19
CA GLY A 161 -5.38 8.61 10.43
C GLY A 161 -6.25 9.31 11.47
N GLU A 162 -7.39 9.89 11.08
CA GLU A 162 -8.27 10.62 12.02
C GLU A 162 -9.00 9.69 13.01
N ASN A 163 -9.07 8.38 12.71
CA ASN A 163 -9.75 7.36 13.51
C ASN A 163 -8.89 6.10 13.72
N LEU A 164 -7.56 6.22 13.67
CA LEU A 164 -6.62 5.13 13.91
C LEU A 164 -6.21 5.05 15.39
#